data_AF-A0A0D2MQC8-F1
#
_entry.id   AF-A0A0D2MQC8-F1
#
_cell.length_a   1.000
_cell.length_b   1.000
_cell.length_c   1.000
_cell.angle_alpha   90.00
_cell.angle_beta   90.00
_cell.angle_gamma   90.00
#
_symmetry.space_group_name_H-M   'P 1'
#
loop_
_entity.id
_entity.type
_entity.pdbx_description
1 polymer ?
#
loop_
_entity_poly.entity_id
_entity_poly.type
_entity_poly.pdbx_seq_one_letter_code
_entity_poly.pdbx_strand_id
1 'polypeptide(L)'
;MTSEWLVPSTRSELIENLVSGVDRYNPSNVSILEDYLYHQIRSEEYDCLANLAILKLYQFNPDLYNPDVVINILIKALTASPMPDFNLCVSLLDERPINSQLDEPDPLPSILPILKGLHALLFRCRFPAFWEIYNSEALALLRDNYTVEVAGFENAVRAVAIRAVRATFTSISSKRLSSYLNLSGAELAAYFQKLGWTVDASTLAVTIPPNPDNQIEATVVQESVKLPQLVKIISHAVAKA
;
A
#
# COMPACT_ATOMS: atom_id res chain seq x y z
N MET A 1 -4.74 -15.18 -3.19
CA MET A 1 -4.60 -14.67 -4.56
C MET A 1 -4.17 -13.22 -4.42
N THR A 2 -2.91 -12.88 -4.64
CA THR A 2 -2.42 -12.48 -5.96
C THR A 2 -1.07 -13.12 -6.27
N SER A 3 -1.00 -13.87 -7.37
CA SER A 3 0.26 -14.39 -7.92
C SER A 3 1.04 -13.33 -8.70
N GLU A 4 0.44 -12.15 -8.91
CA GLU A 4 0.87 -11.16 -9.87
C GLU A 4 0.98 -9.79 -9.20
N TRP A 5 2.05 -9.07 -9.54
CA TRP A 5 2.27 -7.70 -9.10
C TRP A 5 1.25 -6.77 -9.75
N LEU A 6 0.81 -5.74 -9.01
CA LEU A 6 -0.05 -4.71 -9.59
C LEU A 6 0.76 -3.89 -10.59
N VAL A 7 0.38 -3.97 -11.86
CA VAL A 7 0.95 -3.16 -12.95
C VAL A 7 -0.05 -2.06 -13.31
N PRO A 8 0.33 -0.77 -13.21
CA PRO A 8 -0.56 0.30 -13.61
C PRO A 8 -0.77 0.26 -15.14
N SER A 9 -2.01 0.46 -15.59
CA SER A 9 -2.35 0.46 -17.02
C SER A 9 -1.71 1.59 -17.82
N THR A 10 -1.22 2.60 -17.12
CA THR A 10 -0.57 3.81 -17.65
C THR A 10 0.95 3.64 -17.80
N ARG A 11 1.51 2.50 -17.38
CA ARG A 11 2.94 2.20 -17.56
C ARG A 11 3.27 2.18 -19.05
N SER A 12 4.18 3.05 -19.47
CA SER A 12 4.64 3.11 -20.86
C SER A 12 5.49 1.88 -21.21
N GLU A 13 5.54 1.53 -22.49
CA GLU A 13 6.39 0.42 -22.98
C GLU A 13 7.86 0.61 -22.63
N LEU A 14 8.32 1.87 -22.58
CA LEU A 14 9.68 2.22 -22.15
C LEU A 14 9.91 1.74 -20.71
N ILE A 15 9.04 2.13 -19.78
CA ILE A 15 9.18 1.76 -18.36
C ILE A 15 9.01 0.26 -18.17
N GLU A 16 8.08 -0.37 -18.89
CA GLU A 16 7.90 -1.83 -18.85
C GLU A 16 9.17 -2.57 -19.26
N ASN A 17 9.79 -2.18 -20.38
CA ASN A 17 11.04 -2.78 -20.85
C ASN A 17 12.19 -2.55 -19.86
N LEU A 18 12.28 -1.35 -19.27
CA LEU A 18 13.29 -1.03 -18.26
C LEU A 18 13.13 -1.92 -17.02
N VAL A 19 11.93 -2.00 -16.44
CA VAL A 19 11.67 -2.69 -15.16
C VAL A 19 11.74 -4.22 -15.30
N SER A 20 11.25 -4.76 -16.42
CA SER A 20 11.25 -6.21 -16.69
C SER A 20 12.59 -6.73 -17.22
N GLY A 21 13.37 -5.88 -17.92
CA GLY A 21 14.63 -6.22 -18.55
C GLY A 21 15.86 -6.17 -17.64
N VAL A 22 17.03 -6.27 -18.27
CA VAL A 22 18.34 -6.12 -17.60
C VAL A 22 18.70 -4.65 -17.34
N ASP A 23 18.09 -3.74 -18.11
CA ASP A 23 18.36 -2.29 -18.05
C ASP A 23 17.91 -1.63 -16.74
N ARG A 24 17.13 -2.32 -15.90
CA ARG A 24 16.83 -1.91 -14.52
C ARG A 24 18.05 -1.75 -13.62
N TYR A 25 19.19 -2.33 -13.99
CA TYR A 25 20.44 -2.22 -13.24
C TYR A 25 21.41 -1.21 -13.83
N ASN A 26 21.05 -0.57 -14.95
CA ASN A 26 21.90 0.42 -15.59
C ASN A 26 21.75 1.79 -14.88
N PRO A 27 22.80 2.32 -14.25
CA PRO A 27 22.75 3.60 -13.54
C PRO A 27 22.36 4.78 -14.44
N SER A 28 22.61 4.71 -15.75
CA SER A 28 22.22 5.77 -16.69
C SER A 28 20.71 5.97 -16.81
N ASN A 29 19.91 4.99 -16.39
CA ASN A 29 18.44 5.03 -16.46
C ASN A 29 17.78 5.57 -15.18
N VAL A 30 18.57 5.92 -14.15
CA VAL A 30 18.03 6.34 -12.85
C VAL A 30 17.13 7.57 -12.97
N SER A 31 17.53 8.57 -13.76
CA SER A 31 16.77 9.81 -13.98
C SER A 31 15.42 9.55 -14.63
N ILE A 32 15.36 8.61 -15.58
CA ILE A 32 14.10 8.23 -16.25
C ILE A 32 13.12 7.62 -15.24
N LEU A 33 13.63 6.80 -14.32
CA LEU A 33 12.80 6.18 -13.27
C LEU A 33 12.38 7.20 -12.20
N GLU A 34 13.26 8.13 -11.83
CA GLU A 34 12.94 9.25 -10.94
C GLU A 34 11.85 10.15 -11.54
N ASP A 35 11.98 10.54 -12.81
CA ASP A 35 10.96 11.30 -13.53
C ASP A 35 9.62 10.54 -13.54
N TYR A 36 9.66 9.23 -13.75
CA TYR A 36 8.47 8.39 -13.67
C TYR A 36 7.85 8.36 -12.26
N LEU A 37 8.66 8.34 -11.20
CA LEU A 37 8.16 8.49 -9.83
C LEU A 37 7.49 9.85 -9.63
N TYR A 38 8.07 10.95 -10.11
CA TYR A 38 7.44 12.27 -10.03
C TYR A 38 6.12 12.33 -10.80
N HIS A 39 6.00 11.62 -11.92
CA HIS A 39 4.72 11.43 -12.59
C HIS A 39 3.72 10.65 -11.72
N GLN A 40 4.12 9.56 -11.07
CA GLN A 40 3.27 8.80 -10.13
C GLN A 40 2.78 9.64 -8.94
N ILE A 41 3.62 10.56 -8.45
CA ILE A 41 3.29 11.48 -7.36
C ILE A 41 2.19 12.45 -7.77
N ARG A 42 2.23 12.98 -9.01
CA ARG A 42 1.27 13.98 -9.51
C ARG A 42 -0.02 13.39 -10.07
N SER A 43 0.01 12.14 -10.55
CA SER A 43 -1.11 11.48 -11.23
C SER A 43 -1.93 10.56 -10.34
N GLU A 44 -1.61 10.47 -9.04
CA GLU A 44 -2.17 9.48 -8.10
C GLU A 44 -1.90 8.01 -8.48
N GLU A 45 -0.99 7.75 -9.42
CA GLU A 45 -0.63 6.39 -9.88
C GLU A 45 0.37 5.71 -8.94
N TYR A 46 0.43 4.38 -8.94
CA TYR A 46 1.39 3.65 -8.09
C TYR A 46 1.96 2.44 -8.81
N ASP A 47 3.29 2.38 -8.83
CA ASP A 47 4.06 1.28 -9.42
C ASP A 47 5.13 0.76 -8.44
N CYS A 48 4.82 -0.34 -7.75
CA CYS A 48 5.75 -0.95 -6.79
C CYS A 48 7.06 -1.39 -7.46
N LEU A 49 7.00 -1.99 -8.66
CA LEU A 49 8.17 -2.59 -9.29
C LEU A 49 9.16 -1.51 -9.77
N ALA A 50 8.66 -0.42 -10.35
CA ALA A 50 9.50 0.72 -10.73
C ALA A 50 10.16 1.35 -9.48
N ASN A 51 9.40 1.51 -8.40
CA ASN A 51 9.91 2.08 -7.15
C ASN A 51 11.00 1.19 -6.53
N LEU A 52 10.81 -0.13 -6.51
CA LEU A 52 11.84 -1.08 -6.04
C LEU A 52 13.08 -1.09 -6.95
N ALA A 53 12.93 -0.84 -8.25
CA ALA A 53 14.07 -0.74 -9.17
C ALA A 53 14.95 0.47 -8.84
N ILE A 54 14.35 1.63 -8.54
CA ILE A 54 15.09 2.83 -8.09
C ILE A 54 15.87 2.52 -6.81
N LEU A 55 15.22 1.91 -5.80
CA LEU A 55 15.88 1.57 -4.54
C LEU A 55 17.04 0.59 -4.73
N LYS A 56 16.90 -0.39 -5.63
CA LYS A 56 17.99 -1.31 -5.98
C LYS A 56 19.14 -0.60 -6.70
N LEU A 57 18.85 0.34 -7.60
CA LEU A 57 19.89 1.13 -8.27
C LEU A 57 20.71 1.94 -7.27
N TYR A 58 20.05 2.57 -6.29
CA TYR A 58 20.75 3.26 -5.20
C TYR A 58 21.55 2.31 -4.30
N GLN A 59 21.06 1.09 -4.05
CA GLN A 59 21.81 0.09 -3.29
C GLN A 59 23.13 -0.30 -3.99
N PHE A 60 23.12 -0.41 -5.32
CA PHE A 60 24.33 -0.75 -6.09
C PHE A 60 25.22 0.46 -6.40
N ASN A 61 24.66 1.66 -6.45
CA ASN A 61 25.36 2.89 -6.83
C ASN A 61 25.12 3.98 -5.78
N PRO A 62 25.88 3.98 -4.66
CA PRO A 62 25.71 4.94 -3.58
C PRO A 62 25.86 6.41 -4.02
N ASP A 63 26.66 6.67 -5.05
CA ASP A 63 26.89 8.03 -5.59
C ASP A 63 25.61 8.65 -6.19
N LEU A 64 24.63 7.84 -6.58
CA LEU A 64 23.36 8.29 -7.15
C LEU A 64 22.26 8.45 -6.09
N TYR A 65 22.55 8.12 -4.84
CA TYR A 65 21.56 8.10 -3.77
C TYR A 65 20.94 9.49 -3.54
N ASN A 66 19.62 9.56 -3.65
CA ASN A 66 18.85 10.75 -3.30
C ASN A 66 17.85 10.44 -2.16
N PRO A 67 18.00 11.06 -0.98
CA PRO A 67 17.13 10.77 0.17
C PRO A 67 15.67 11.17 -0.07
N ASP A 68 15.40 12.25 -0.81
CA ASP A 68 14.04 12.73 -1.05
C ASP A 68 13.24 11.78 -1.95
N VAL A 69 13.90 11.23 -2.98
CA VAL A 69 13.32 10.19 -3.84
C VAL A 69 12.93 8.96 -3.00
N VAL A 70 13.80 8.53 -2.08
CA VAL A 70 13.51 7.39 -1.20
C VAL A 70 12.33 7.68 -0.28
N ILE A 71 12.26 8.88 0.31
CA ILE A 71 11.15 9.30 1.17
C ILE A 71 9.84 9.28 0.38
N ASN A 72 9.84 9.82 -0.84
CA ASN A 72 8.68 9.81 -1.72
C ASN A 72 8.20 8.39 -2.07
N ILE A 73 9.14 7.47 -2.36
CA ILE A 73 8.82 6.05 -2.57
C ILE A 73 8.15 5.44 -1.34
N LEU A 74 8.68 5.70 -0.14
CA LEU A 74 8.13 5.19 1.10
C LEU A 74 6.74 5.77 1.40
N ILE A 75 6.50 7.05 1.11
CA ILE A 75 5.20 7.71 1.26
C ILE A 75 4.17 7.10 0.30
N LYS A 76 4.54 6.86 -0.97
CA LYS A 76 3.66 6.17 -1.93
C LYS A 76 3.35 4.74 -1.46
N ALA A 77 4.38 3.99 -1.04
CA ALA A 77 4.23 2.62 -0.54
C ALA A 77 3.38 2.52 0.74
N LEU A 78 3.39 3.56 1.58
CA LEU A 78 2.54 3.65 2.78
C LEU A 78 1.05 3.46 2.44
N THR A 79 0.62 4.04 1.31
CA THR A 79 -0.78 4.02 0.84
C THR A 79 -1.17 2.75 0.09
N ALA A 80 -0.21 1.85 -0.16
CA ALA A 80 -0.45 0.55 -0.77
C ALA A 80 -0.88 -0.54 0.24
N SER A 81 -0.94 -0.21 1.54
CA SER A 81 -1.39 -1.12 2.60
C SER A 81 -2.74 -1.79 2.26
N PRO A 82 -2.90 -3.11 2.50
CA PRO A 82 -2.06 -4.01 3.31
C PRO A 82 -0.97 -4.77 2.53
N MET A 83 -0.64 -4.35 1.30
CA MET A 83 0.41 -5.02 0.51
C MET A 83 1.78 -4.93 1.22
N PRO A 84 2.69 -5.90 1.00
CA PRO A 84 3.99 -5.94 1.67
C PRO A 84 4.97 -4.86 1.19
N ASP A 85 4.58 -4.05 0.22
CA ASP A 85 5.39 -3.12 -0.55
C ASP A 85 6.22 -2.17 0.33
N PHE A 86 5.63 -1.60 1.39
CA PHE A 86 6.36 -0.72 2.31
C PHE A 86 7.51 -1.46 3.00
N ASN A 87 7.26 -2.67 3.50
CA ASN A 87 8.29 -3.47 4.16
C ASN A 87 9.38 -3.93 3.17
N LEU A 88 9.02 -4.21 1.92
CA LEU A 88 9.98 -4.50 0.86
C LEU A 88 10.88 -3.30 0.58
N CYS A 89 10.31 -2.11 0.45
CA CYS A 89 11.08 -0.87 0.27
C CYS A 89 12.06 -0.66 1.43
N VAL A 90 11.59 -0.82 2.67
CA VAL A 90 12.44 -0.70 3.87
C VAL A 90 13.59 -1.71 3.85
N SER A 91 13.35 -2.97 3.48
CA SER A 91 14.39 -4.01 3.49
C SER A 91 15.55 -3.72 2.53
N LEU A 92 15.32 -2.95 1.47
CA LEU A 92 16.37 -2.52 0.54
C LEU A 92 17.23 -1.36 1.09
N LEU A 93 16.81 -0.73 2.19
CA LEU A 93 17.46 0.44 2.80
C LEU A 93 18.38 0.09 3.98
N ASP A 94 18.39 -1.16 4.46
CA ASP A 94 19.08 -1.56 5.70
C ASP A 94 20.61 -1.66 5.54
N GLU A 95 21.13 -1.79 4.32
CA GLU A 95 22.58 -1.87 4.02
C GLU A 95 23.17 -0.55 3.47
N ARG A 96 22.53 0.58 3.76
CA ARG A 96 22.96 1.88 3.19
C ARG A 96 24.32 2.33 3.76
N PRO A 97 25.32 2.62 2.89
CA PRO A 97 26.50 3.35 3.32
C PRO A 97 26.13 4.80 3.68
N ILE A 98 26.80 5.36 4.68
CA ILE A 98 26.65 6.79 5.02
C ILE A 98 27.20 7.59 3.85
N ASN A 99 26.32 8.19 3.04
CA ASN A 99 26.76 9.01 1.92
C ASN A 99 27.35 10.32 2.47
N SER A 100 28.68 10.42 2.44
CA SER A 100 29.43 11.58 2.94
C SER A 100 29.46 12.74 1.93
N GLN A 101 28.87 12.55 0.75
CA GLN A 101 28.85 13.53 -0.35
C GLN A 101 27.61 14.43 -0.36
N LEU A 102 26.66 14.22 0.53
CA LEU A 102 25.47 15.07 0.61
C LEU A 102 25.85 16.45 1.18
N ASP A 103 25.43 17.51 0.49
CA ASP A 103 25.62 18.90 0.95
C ASP A 103 24.85 19.19 2.24
N GLU A 104 23.72 18.50 2.44
CA GLU A 104 22.84 18.59 3.59
C GLU A 104 22.75 17.24 4.34
N PRO A 105 22.48 17.24 5.66
CA PRO A 105 22.34 16.00 6.41
C PRO A 105 21.17 15.17 5.88
N ASP A 106 21.39 13.86 5.68
CA ASP A 106 20.33 12.93 5.24
C ASP A 106 19.11 13.03 6.17
N PRO A 107 17.92 13.43 5.67
CA PRO A 107 16.71 13.51 6.47
C PRO A 107 16.09 12.12 6.75
N LEU A 108 16.42 11.10 5.95
CA LEU A 108 15.81 9.78 6.02
C LEU A 108 15.95 9.08 7.38
N PRO A 109 17.09 9.12 8.10
CA PRO A 109 17.21 8.52 9.44
C PRO A 109 16.21 9.08 10.46
N SER A 110 15.82 10.35 10.34
CA SER A 110 14.83 10.96 11.23
C SER A 110 13.39 10.66 10.79
N ILE A 111 13.14 10.60 9.48
CA ILE A 111 11.82 10.39 8.89
C ILE A 111 11.43 8.90 8.85
N LEU A 112 12.36 7.99 8.64
CA LEU A 112 12.10 6.56 8.47
C LEU A 112 11.39 5.94 9.69
N PRO A 113 11.78 6.20 10.96
CA PRO A 113 11.05 5.72 12.13
C PRO A 113 9.60 6.23 12.17
N ILE A 114 9.37 7.48 11.75
CA ILE A 114 8.04 8.10 11.69
C ILE A 114 7.19 7.36 10.64
N LEU A 115 7.70 7.17 9.43
CA LEU A 115 7.00 6.44 8.37
C LEU A 115 6.72 4.99 8.76
N LYS A 116 7.65 4.30 9.43
CA LYS A 116 7.44 2.94 9.98
C LYS A 116 6.31 2.93 11.01
N GLY A 117 6.23 3.93 11.88
CA GLY A 117 5.16 4.10 12.86
C GLY A 117 3.80 4.32 12.20
N LEU A 118 3.73 5.23 11.22
CA LEU A 118 2.53 5.49 10.43
C LEU A 118 2.06 4.23 9.67
N HIS A 119 2.99 3.51 9.04
CA HIS A 119 2.70 2.25 8.36
C HIS A 119 2.09 1.22 9.31
N ALA A 120 2.67 1.06 10.50
CA ALA A 120 2.16 0.13 11.50
C ALA A 120 0.73 0.46 11.95
N LEU A 121 0.37 1.74 12.03
CA LEU A 121 -1.00 2.16 12.35
C LEU A 121 -1.97 1.81 11.23
N LEU A 122 -1.62 2.08 9.97
CA LEU A 122 -2.45 1.72 8.81
C LEU A 122 -2.61 0.21 8.68
N PHE A 123 -1.50 -0.53 8.78
CA PHE A 123 -1.50 -1.99 8.70
C PHE A 123 -2.34 -2.64 9.81
N ARG A 124 -2.33 -2.08 11.03
CA ARG A 124 -3.17 -2.53 12.15
C ARG A 124 -4.59 -1.93 12.13
N CYS A 125 -4.97 -1.25 11.05
CA CYS A 125 -6.28 -0.59 10.88
C CYS A 125 -6.62 0.41 12.01
N ARG A 126 -5.61 1.05 12.63
CA ARG A 126 -5.79 2.08 13.67
C ARG A 126 -5.89 3.48 13.03
N PHE A 127 -6.87 3.67 12.15
CA PHE A 127 -7.02 4.90 11.37
C PHE A 127 -7.19 6.18 12.21
N PRO A 128 -7.98 6.21 13.30
CA PRO A 128 -8.10 7.44 14.11
C PRO A 128 -6.77 7.88 14.72
N ALA A 129 -5.98 6.92 15.24
CA ALA A 129 -4.66 7.19 15.80
C ALA A 129 -3.65 7.63 14.71
N PHE A 130 -3.78 7.10 13.49
CA PHE A 130 -3.01 7.57 12.35
C PHE A 130 -3.26 9.06 12.10
N TRP A 131 -4.52 9.49 12.02
CA TRP A 131 -4.85 10.89 11.75
C TRP A 131 -4.42 11.83 12.87
N GLU A 132 -4.54 11.41 14.13
CA GLU A 132 -4.07 12.19 15.28
C GLU A 132 -2.56 12.43 15.22
N ILE A 133 -1.77 11.38 14.97
CA ILE A 133 -0.31 11.49 14.86
C ILE A 133 0.07 12.26 13.59
N TYR A 134 -0.56 11.95 12.46
CA TYR A 134 -0.30 12.62 11.18
C TYR A 134 -0.57 14.12 11.23
N ASN A 135 -1.61 14.58 11.94
CA ASN A 135 -1.95 15.99 12.06
C ASN A 135 -1.20 16.73 13.19
N SER A 136 -0.40 16.03 14.00
CA SER A 136 0.35 16.64 15.09
C SER A 136 1.45 17.59 14.57
N GLU A 137 1.81 18.60 15.37
CA GLU A 137 2.89 19.55 15.00
C GLU A 137 4.24 18.85 14.81
N ALA A 138 4.47 17.74 15.50
CA ALA A 138 5.69 16.94 15.37
C ALA A 138 5.92 16.39 13.95
N LEU A 139 4.85 16.22 13.17
CA LEU A 139 4.91 15.74 11.79
C LEU A 139 4.72 16.86 10.76
N ALA A 140 4.74 18.14 11.16
CA ALA A 140 4.59 19.27 10.24
C ALA A 140 5.63 19.23 9.11
N LEU A 141 6.89 18.95 9.44
CA LEU A 141 7.96 18.81 8.44
C LEU A 141 7.66 17.75 7.38
N LEU A 142 7.09 16.60 7.78
CA LEU A 142 6.71 15.55 6.83
C LEU A 142 5.57 16.02 5.92
N ARG A 143 4.62 16.77 6.48
CA ARG A 143 3.47 17.29 5.72
C ARG A 143 3.88 18.36 4.72
N ASP A 144 4.60 19.36 5.21
CA ASP A 144 4.90 20.58 4.48
C ASP A 144 6.00 20.38 3.42
N ASN A 145 6.90 19.41 3.62
CA ASN A 145 8.02 19.18 2.68
C ASN A 145 7.80 17.97 1.76
N TYR A 146 6.98 16.98 2.15
CA TYR A 146 6.88 15.73 1.40
C TYR A 146 5.45 15.36 1.01
N THR A 147 4.53 15.21 1.97
CA THR A 147 3.18 14.73 1.60
C THR A 147 2.35 15.75 0.84
N VAL A 148 2.66 17.05 0.96
CA VAL A 148 2.04 18.12 0.15
C VAL A 148 2.30 17.93 -1.36
N GLU A 149 3.46 17.38 -1.73
CA GLU A 149 3.84 17.14 -3.12
C GLU A 149 3.09 15.93 -3.70
N VAL A 150 2.64 15.01 -2.85
CA VAL A 150 1.92 13.79 -3.25
C VAL A 150 0.44 14.10 -3.45
N ALA A 151 0.05 14.27 -4.71
CA ALA A 151 -1.33 14.49 -5.09
C ALA A 151 -2.21 13.35 -4.54
N GLY A 152 -3.29 13.73 -3.86
CA GLY A 152 -4.27 12.79 -3.33
C GLY A 152 -3.77 11.90 -2.18
N PHE A 153 -2.65 12.21 -1.50
CA PHE A 153 -2.11 11.38 -0.41
C PHE A 153 -3.16 11.00 0.64
N GLU A 154 -3.89 11.97 1.19
CA GLU A 154 -4.92 11.69 2.19
C GLU A 154 -6.06 10.84 1.62
N ASN A 155 -6.43 11.05 0.35
CA ASN A 155 -7.45 10.25 -0.32
C ASN A 155 -6.98 8.80 -0.49
N ALA A 156 -5.70 8.58 -0.79
CA ALA A 156 -5.10 7.25 -0.87
C ALA A 156 -5.11 6.56 0.51
N VAL A 157 -4.79 7.28 1.59
CA VAL A 157 -4.95 6.76 2.97
C VAL A 157 -6.41 6.40 3.27
N ARG A 158 -7.36 7.27 2.92
CA ARG A 158 -8.80 6.98 3.06
C ARG A 158 -9.20 5.75 2.25
N ALA A 159 -8.62 5.52 1.08
CA ALA A 159 -8.88 4.34 0.26
C ALA A 159 -8.40 3.04 0.94
N VAL A 160 -7.28 3.08 1.67
CA VAL A 160 -6.84 1.94 2.54
C VAL A 160 -7.91 1.63 3.59
N ALA A 161 -8.40 2.66 4.29
CA ALA A 161 -9.45 2.48 5.29
C ALA A 161 -10.75 1.92 4.69
N ILE A 162 -11.18 2.43 3.53
CA ILE A 162 -12.36 1.92 2.82
C ILE A 162 -12.18 0.47 2.38
N ARG A 163 -11.00 0.07 1.92
CA ARG A 163 -10.72 -1.32 1.55
C ARG A 163 -10.90 -2.26 2.73
N ALA A 164 -10.35 -1.90 3.88
CA ALA A 164 -10.54 -2.66 5.12
C ALA A 164 -12.01 -2.72 5.54
N VAL A 165 -12.75 -1.60 5.44
CA VAL A 165 -14.17 -1.54 5.79
C VAL A 165 -15.02 -2.40 4.84
N ARG A 166 -14.76 -2.33 3.52
CA ARG A 166 -15.45 -3.14 2.50
C ARG A 166 -15.34 -4.63 2.78
N ALA A 167 -14.17 -5.09 3.21
CA ALA A 167 -13.92 -6.50 3.45
C ALA A 167 -14.49 -7.00 4.79
N THR A 168 -14.77 -6.12 5.76
CA THR A 168 -15.04 -6.55 7.15
C THR A 168 -16.45 -6.22 7.65
N PHE A 169 -17.18 -5.30 7.00
CA PHE A 169 -18.48 -4.85 7.46
C PHE A 169 -19.56 -5.01 6.38
N THR A 170 -20.75 -5.42 6.81
CA THR A 170 -22.00 -5.31 6.04
C THR A 170 -22.74 -4.01 6.40
N SER A 171 -22.62 -3.55 7.64
CA SER A 171 -23.17 -2.30 8.15
C SER A 171 -22.23 -1.69 9.20
N ILE A 172 -22.04 -0.37 9.17
CA ILE A 172 -21.18 0.37 10.09
C ILE A 172 -21.80 1.71 10.48
N SER A 173 -21.62 2.16 11.72
CA SER A 173 -22.12 3.47 12.13
C SER A 173 -21.38 4.62 11.44
N SER A 174 -22.13 5.63 10.99
CA SER A 174 -21.57 6.82 10.34
C SER A 174 -20.50 7.51 11.19
N LYS A 175 -20.71 7.60 12.51
CA LYS A 175 -19.74 8.17 13.47
C LYS A 175 -18.40 7.44 13.47
N ARG A 176 -18.41 6.11 13.40
CA ARG A 176 -17.18 5.30 13.39
C ARG A 176 -16.46 5.41 12.04
N LEU A 177 -17.21 5.44 10.94
CA LEU A 177 -16.63 5.61 9.62
C LEU A 177 -16.05 7.02 9.42
N SER A 178 -16.70 8.04 9.97
CA SER A 178 -16.19 9.42 10.03
C SER A 178 -14.83 9.50 10.70
N SER A 179 -14.62 8.82 11.83
CA SER A 179 -13.32 8.80 12.51
C SER A 179 -12.24 8.02 11.74
N TYR A 180 -12.62 7.07 10.87
CA TYR A 180 -11.67 6.34 10.03
C TYR A 180 -11.19 7.17 8.84
N LEU A 181 -12.07 8.00 8.28
CA LEU A 181 -11.77 8.80 7.10
C LEU A 181 -11.25 10.21 7.43
N ASN A 182 -11.37 10.63 8.70
CA ASN A 182 -11.13 12.00 9.14
C ASN A 182 -11.95 13.01 8.31
N LEU A 183 -13.20 12.68 8.01
CA LEU A 183 -14.15 13.52 7.28
C LEU A 183 -15.40 13.73 8.12
N SER A 184 -16.03 14.90 7.99
CA SER A 184 -17.24 15.25 8.74
C SER A 184 -18.25 16.02 7.89
N GLY A 185 -19.52 16.03 8.33
CA GLY A 185 -20.57 16.84 7.70
C GLY A 185 -20.81 16.50 6.22
N ALA A 186 -20.83 17.54 5.38
CA ALA A 186 -21.18 17.44 3.96
C ALA A 186 -20.16 16.64 3.14
N GLU A 187 -18.87 16.69 3.49
CA GLU A 187 -17.81 15.97 2.78
C GLU A 187 -17.95 14.47 2.92
N LEU A 188 -18.33 14.00 4.11
CA LEU A 188 -18.61 12.60 4.39
C LEU A 188 -19.80 12.09 3.55
N ALA A 189 -20.86 12.89 3.46
CA ALA A 189 -22.04 12.54 2.65
C ALA A 189 -21.70 12.46 1.16
N ALA A 190 -20.92 13.42 0.64
CA ALA A 190 -20.44 13.40 -0.74
C ALA A 190 -19.53 12.18 -1.00
N TYR A 191 -18.69 11.81 -0.04
CA TYR A 191 -17.82 10.64 -0.15
C TYR A 191 -18.61 9.33 -0.20
N PHE A 192 -19.67 9.19 0.60
CA PHE A 192 -20.55 8.01 0.54
C PHE A 192 -21.31 7.92 -0.79
N GLN A 193 -21.76 9.05 -1.33
CA GLN A 193 -22.37 9.08 -2.66
C GLN A 193 -21.38 8.61 -3.75
N LYS A 194 -20.13 9.07 -3.69
CA LYS A 194 -19.07 8.61 -4.61
C LYS A 194 -18.83 7.09 -4.52
N LEU A 195 -18.96 6.53 -3.32
CA LEU A 195 -18.80 5.09 -3.09
C LEU A 195 -20.05 4.26 -3.41
N GLY A 196 -21.20 4.91 -3.68
CA GLY A 196 -22.49 4.25 -3.86
C GLY A 196 -23.05 3.62 -2.59
N TRP A 197 -22.67 4.15 -1.41
CA TRP A 197 -23.12 3.63 -0.11
C TRP A 197 -24.37 4.35 0.36
N THR A 198 -25.30 3.60 0.95
CA THR A 198 -26.57 4.14 1.47
C THR A 198 -26.47 4.36 2.97
N VAL A 199 -26.98 5.52 3.42
CA VAL A 199 -27.07 5.85 4.84
C VAL A 199 -28.53 5.69 5.26
N ASP A 200 -28.77 4.87 6.27
CA ASP A 200 -30.09 4.70 6.84
C ASP A 200 -30.37 5.85 7.83
N ALA A 201 -31.42 6.64 7.54
CA ALA A 201 -31.76 7.85 8.30
C ALA A 201 -32.20 7.55 9.75
N SER A 202 -32.65 6.32 10.01
CA SER A 202 -33.19 5.89 11.31
C SER A 202 -32.11 5.47 12.30
N THR A 203 -31.09 4.75 11.83
CA THR A 203 -30.03 4.15 12.66
C THR A 203 -28.69 4.85 12.51
N LEU A 204 -28.57 5.80 11.57
CA LEU A 204 -27.31 6.44 11.16
C LEU A 204 -26.24 5.41 10.76
N ALA A 205 -26.68 4.24 10.30
CA ALA A 205 -25.82 3.16 9.83
C ALA A 205 -25.63 3.27 8.32
N VAL A 206 -24.42 2.98 7.86
CA VAL A 206 -24.03 2.95 6.46
C VAL A 206 -24.03 1.50 6.01
N THR A 207 -24.83 1.19 5.01
CA THR A 207 -24.90 -0.16 4.43
C THR A 207 -23.86 -0.28 3.33
N ILE A 208 -23.05 -1.33 3.42
CA ILE A 208 -21.96 -1.60 2.48
C ILE A 208 -22.45 -2.65 1.48
N PRO A 209 -22.27 -2.43 0.16
CA PRO A 209 -22.65 -3.41 -0.84
C PRO A 209 -21.98 -4.78 -0.60
N PRO A 210 -22.69 -5.89 -0.86
CA PRO A 210 -22.12 -7.21 -0.72
C PRO A 210 -20.98 -7.42 -1.72
N ASN A 211 -19.92 -8.07 -1.26
CA ASN A 211 -18.75 -8.47 -2.00
C ASN A 211 -18.28 -9.84 -1.48
N PRO A 212 -17.36 -10.53 -2.19
CA PRO A 212 -16.91 -11.87 -1.79
C PRO A 212 -16.31 -11.94 -0.38
N ASP A 213 -15.75 -10.83 0.12
CA ASP A 213 -15.08 -10.78 1.43
C ASP A 213 -16.05 -10.50 2.58
N ASN A 214 -17.15 -9.76 2.34
CA ASN A 214 -18.11 -9.37 3.38
C ASN A 214 -19.41 -10.20 3.37
N GLN A 215 -19.57 -11.09 2.39
CA GLN A 215 -20.71 -12.00 2.34
C GLN A 215 -20.48 -13.18 3.27
N ILE A 216 -21.44 -13.44 4.16
CA ILE A 216 -21.41 -14.59 5.05
C ILE A 216 -21.78 -15.82 4.21
N GLU A 217 -20.77 -16.55 3.73
CA GLU A 217 -20.98 -17.85 3.08
C GLU A 217 -20.96 -18.97 4.12
N ALA A 218 -22.09 -19.65 4.29
CA ALA A 218 -22.16 -20.86 5.09
C ALA A 218 -21.47 -22.00 4.34
N THR A 219 -20.23 -22.31 4.70
CA THR A 219 -19.54 -23.48 4.17
C THR A 219 -20.05 -24.73 4.88
N VAL A 220 -20.89 -25.50 4.18
CA VAL A 220 -21.22 -26.87 4.62
C VAL A 220 -19.99 -27.72 4.37
N VAL A 221 -19.20 -27.95 5.42
CA VAL A 221 -18.04 -28.85 5.36
C VAL A 221 -18.55 -30.27 5.28
N GLN A 222 -18.84 -30.73 4.06
CA GLN A 222 -19.08 -32.13 3.78
C GLN A 222 -17.78 -32.70 3.21
N GLU A 223 -17.12 -33.57 3.98
CA GLU A 223 -15.91 -34.24 3.52
C GLU A 223 -16.25 -35.19 2.36
N SER A 224 -16.01 -34.74 1.13
CA SER A 224 -16.09 -35.56 -0.07
C SER A 224 -14.75 -36.26 -0.30
N VAL A 225 -14.47 -37.33 0.44
CA VAL A 225 -13.32 -38.19 0.17
C VAL A 225 -13.56 -38.94 -1.14
N LYS A 226 -12.80 -38.59 -2.19
CA LYS A 226 -12.90 -39.27 -3.50
C LYS A 226 -12.01 -40.51 -3.50
N LEU A 227 -12.44 -41.58 -4.17
CA LEU A 227 -11.67 -42.83 -4.29
C LEU A 227 -10.19 -42.63 -4.70
N PRO A 228 -9.82 -41.71 -5.62
CA PRO A 228 -8.42 -41.43 -5.95
C PRO A 228 -7.54 -41.00 -4.76
N GLN A 229 -8.11 -40.33 -3.76
CA GLN A 229 -7.39 -39.89 -2.55
C GLN A 229 -7.05 -41.08 -1.63
N LEU A 230 -7.79 -42.19 -1.76
CA LEU A 230 -7.58 -43.42 -1.00
C LEU A 230 -6.66 -44.42 -1.70
N VAL A 231 -6.31 -44.18 -2.98
CA VAL A 231 -5.52 -45.11 -3.80
C VAL A 231 -4.19 -45.44 -3.15
N LYS A 232 -3.49 -44.48 -2.55
CA LYS A 232 -2.21 -44.72 -1.84
C LYS A 232 -2.35 -45.69 -0.66
N ILE A 233 -3.47 -45.62 0.06
CA ILE A 233 -3.75 -46.49 1.21
C ILE A 233 -4.10 -47.89 0.71
N ILE A 234 -4.96 -47.97 -0.31
CA ILE A 234 -5.39 -49.24 -0.91
C ILE A 234 -4.20 -49.97 -1.56
N SER A 235 -3.34 -49.27 -2.30
CA SER A 235 -2.17 -49.86 -2.95
C SER A 235 -1.17 -50.42 -1.94
N HIS A 236 -0.98 -49.74 -0.80
CA HIS A 236 -0.09 -50.22 0.25
C HIS A 236 -0.67 -51.44 1.00
N ALA A 237 -2.00 -51.50 1.16
CA ALA A 237 -2.66 -52.66 1.76
C ALA A 237 -2.56 -53.92 0.86
N VAL A 238 -2.74 -53.74 -0.46
CA VAL A 238 -2.63 -54.85 -1.44
C VAL A 238 -1.19 -55.35 -1.59
N ALA A 239 -0.18 -54.49 -1.47
CA ALA A 239 1.23 -54.91 -1.56
C ALA A 239 1.71 -55.75 -0.35
N LYS A 240 0.93 -55.79 0.73
CA LYS A 240 1.25 -56.49 1.99
C LYS A 240 0.42 -57.76 2.21
N ALA A 241 -0.53 -58.04 1.32
CA ALA A 241 -1.39 -59.23 1.30
C ALA A 241 -0.88 -60.23 0.27
#